data_AF-A0A917TDX1-F1
#
_entry.id   AF-A0A917TDX1-F1
#
_cell.length_a   1.000
_cell.length_b   1.000
_cell.length_c   1.000
_cell.angle_alpha   90.00
_cell.angle_beta   90.00
_cell.angle_gamma   90.00
#
_symmetry.space_group_name_H-M   'P 1'
#
loop_
_entity.id
_entity.type
_entity.pdbx_description
1 polymer ?
#
loop_
_entity_poly.entity_id
_entity_poly.type
_entity_poly.pdbx_seq_one_letter_code
_entity_poly.pdbx_strand_id
1 'polypeptide(L)'
;MWHLTRDRVLMLTTAVMVVAAGTMTVLYLTKDGAAPPTSAARTSDPTPTASAPPSAAPAKAGSMKAGYAVRSKWKDGFNAEVTVTNLGSQPIQGWTVQLKLPKDVDVTSTWGAKAEHKTGELILQSQAWNTYLEAGGSIRMGFEAKGDAAQPTSCTVNGSPC
;
A
#
# COMPACT_ATOMS: atom_id res chain seq x y z
N MET A 1 33.49 -6.56 47.56
CA MET A 1 33.45 -6.84 46.10
C MET A 1 32.48 -5.80 45.52
N TRP A 2 32.82 -4.54 45.19
CA TRP A 2 33.82 -4.01 44.23
C TRP A 2 33.75 -4.83 42.92
N HIS A 3 33.36 -4.36 41.72
CA HIS A 3 33.34 -3.04 41.08
C HIS A 3 32.38 -2.98 39.84
N LEU A 4 31.85 -1.78 39.58
CA LEU A 4 31.62 -1.06 38.30
C LEU A 4 30.92 -1.68 37.08
N THR A 5 29.78 -1.06 36.74
CA THR A 5 29.46 -0.34 35.49
C THR A 5 30.40 -0.47 34.29
N ARG A 6 29.84 -0.86 33.14
CA ARG A 6 30.12 -0.23 31.84
C ARG A 6 29.05 -0.56 30.80
N ASP A 7 28.29 0.47 30.45
CA ASP A 7 27.69 0.68 29.14
C ASP A 7 28.55 0.14 28.00
N ARG A 8 27.91 -0.49 27.01
CA ARG A 8 28.33 -0.36 25.61
C ARG A 8 27.26 -0.83 24.61
N VAL A 9 26.65 0.19 24.00
CA VAL A 9 26.40 0.34 22.56
C VAL A 9 25.15 -0.33 21.98
N LEU A 10 24.06 0.41 22.13
CA LEU A 10 23.08 0.74 21.09
C LEU A 10 23.67 0.66 19.65
N MET A 11 23.36 -0.40 18.91
CA MET A 11 23.59 -0.46 17.45
C MET A 11 22.26 -0.12 16.74
N LEU A 12 22.04 1.18 16.55
CA LEU A 12 21.07 1.72 15.60
C LEU A 12 21.62 1.50 14.19
N THR A 13 21.06 0.57 13.41
CA THR A 13 21.28 0.55 11.97
C THR A 13 20.06 1.15 11.27
N THR A 14 20.13 2.45 11.02
CA THR A 14 19.24 3.16 10.11
C THR A 14 19.52 2.71 8.67
N ALA A 15 18.53 2.11 8.02
CA ALA A 15 18.56 1.94 6.57
C ALA A 15 18.16 3.28 5.94
N VAL A 16 19.14 3.95 5.32
CA VAL A 16 18.94 5.20 4.59
C VAL A 16 18.17 4.90 3.31
N MET A 17 16.99 5.53 3.17
CA MET A 17 16.22 5.63 1.94
C MET A 17 17.00 6.44 0.89
N VAL A 18 17.24 5.87 -0.27
CA VAL A 18 17.70 6.63 -1.45
C VAL A 18 16.50 6.82 -2.38
N VAL A 19 15.86 8.00 -2.27
CA VAL A 19 14.92 8.51 -3.27
C VAL A 19 15.72 9.40 -4.21
N ALA A 20 16.03 8.89 -5.40
CA ALA A 20 16.68 9.67 -6.45
C ALA A 20 15.63 10.54 -7.15
N ALA A 21 15.41 11.75 -6.64
CA ALA A 21 14.75 12.83 -7.36
C ALA A 21 15.81 13.58 -8.18
N GLY A 22 15.93 13.26 -9.47
CA GLY A 22 16.83 13.96 -10.38
C GLY A 22 16.26 15.32 -10.77
N THR A 23 16.81 16.41 -10.24
CA THR A 23 16.64 17.75 -10.78
C THR A 23 17.75 18.01 -11.79
N MET A 24 17.42 18.06 -13.08
CA MET A 24 18.37 18.43 -14.12
C MET A 24 18.25 19.94 -14.37
N THR A 25 19.14 20.70 -13.74
CA THR A 25 19.35 22.12 -13.98
C THR A 25 19.90 22.31 -15.40
N VAL A 26 19.11 22.90 -16.29
CA VAL A 26 19.58 23.31 -17.62
C VAL A 26 20.22 24.70 -17.49
N LEU A 27 21.55 24.77 -17.58
CA LEU A 27 22.26 26.03 -17.80
C LEU A 27 22.01 26.51 -19.22
N TYR A 28 21.32 27.63 -19.37
CA TYR A 28 21.19 28.35 -20.63
C TYR A 28 22.50 29.12 -20.91
N LEU A 29 23.28 28.67 -21.88
CA LEU A 29 24.35 29.45 -22.51
C LEU A 29 23.83 30.00 -23.84
N THR A 30 23.47 31.28 -23.87
CA THR A 30 23.18 32.02 -25.10
C THR A 30 24.44 32.72 -25.60
N LYS A 31 24.87 32.41 -26.83
CA LYS A 31 25.74 33.30 -27.62
C LYS A 31 25.53 33.04 -29.12
N ASP A 32 25.18 34.12 -29.81
CA ASP A 32 24.65 34.24 -31.17
C ASP A 32 25.55 33.79 -32.34
N GLY A 33 24.92 33.49 -33.49
CA GLY A 33 25.57 33.50 -34.80
C GLY A 33 24.73 33.02 -36.01
N ALA A 34 24.04 33.95 -36.69
CA ALA A 34 23.71 34.07 -38.14
C ALA A 34 23.07 32.91 -38.97
N ALA A 35 22.11 33.27 -39.85
CA ALA A 35 21.35 32.44 -40.83
C ALA A 35 21.61 32.88 -42.30
N PRO A 36 20.90 32.45 -43.38
CA PRO A 36 20.42 31.15 -43.95
C PRO A 36 20.87 31.00 -45.46
N PRO A 37 20.24 30.33 -46.47
CA PRO A 37 19.12 29.34 -46.55
C PRO A 37 19.42 28.07 -47.41
N THR A 38 18.48 27.10 -47.48
CA THR A 38 17.96 26.41 -48.70
C THR A 38 17.48 24.96 -48.42
N SER A 39 16.15 24.77 -48.52
CA SER A 39 15.34 23.63 -48.97
C SER A 39 15.94 22.21 -49.08
N ALA A 40 15.36 21.24 -48.33
CA ALA A 40 15.00 19.91 -48.85
C ALA A 40 13.98 19.15 -47.96
N ALA A 41 12.92 18.67 -48.62
CA ALA A 41 12.13 17.46 -48.37
C ALA A 41 11.34 17.28 -47.05
N ARG A 42 10.00 17.30 -47.21
CA ARG A 42 9.02 16.72 -46.29
C ARG A 42 9.22 15.20 -46.24
N THR A 43 9.33 14.63 -45.04
CA THR A 43 9.01 13.22 -44.80
C THR A 43 8.18 13.16 -43.52
N SER A 44 6.97 12.63 -43.64
CA SER A 44 5.96 12.51 -42.59
C SER A 44 6.44 11.50 -41.55
N ASP A 45 6.73 11.95 -40.33
CA ASP A 45 6.94 11.06 -39.20
C ASP A 45 5.56 10.75 -38.57
N PRO A 46 5.15 9.48 -38.40
CA PRO A 46 3.89 9.17 -37.76
C PRO A 46 3.95 9.54 -36.27
N THR A 47 3.13 10.51 -35.89
CA THR A 47 2.86 10.88 -34.50
C THR A 47 2.61 9.61 -33.67
N PRO A 48 3.32 9.35 -32.56
CA PRO A 48 2.90 8.30 -31.65
C PRO A 48 1.52 8.68 -31.14
N THR A 49 0.51 7.88 -31.49
CA THR A 49 -0.82 7.98 -30.88
C THR A 49 -0.64 7.70 -29.41
N ALA A 50 -0.65 8.75 -28.59
CA ALA A 50 -0.76 8.63 -27.16
C ALA A 50 -2.08 7.91 -26.86
N SER A 51 -1.98 6.63 -26.54
CA SER A 51 -3.09 5.84 -26.01
C SER A 51 -3.57 6.54 -24.75
N ALA A 52 -4.74 7.17 -24.80
CA ALA A 52 -5.35 7.80 -23.64
C ALA A 52 -5.49 6.75 -22.51
N PRO A 53 -5.15 7.07 -21.26
CA PRO A 53 -5.41 6.17 -20.14
C PRO A 53 -6.92 5.90 -20.05
N PRO A 54 -7.35 4.68 -19.66
CA PRO A 54 -8.76 4.38 -19.50
C PRO A 54 -9.36 5.36 -18.48
N SER A 55 -10.43 6.05 -18.89
CA SER A 55 -11.21 6.95 -18.06
C SER A 55 -11.75 6.18 -16.84
N ALA A 56 -11.10 6.31 -15.69
CA ALA A 56 -11.61 5.77 -14.44
C ALA A 56 -12.97 6.42 -14.16
N ALA A 57 -14.01 5.60 -13.96
CA ALA A 57 -15.32 6.08 -13.54
C ALA A 57 -15.19 6.93 -12.26
N PRO A 58 -16.01 7.98 -12.07
CA PRO A 58 -15.90 8.83 -10.90
C PRO A 58 -16.07 8.00 -9.62
N ALA A 59 -15.07 8.08 -8.75
CA ALA A 59 -15.10 7.37 -7.48
C ALA A 59 -16.27 7.85 -6.61
N LYS A 60 -17.13 6.91 -6.19
CA LYS A 60 -18.23 7.21 -5.29
C LYS A 60 -17.68 7.56 -3.90
N ALA A 61 -18.23 8.60 -3.26
CA ALA A 61 -17.92 8.90 -1.87
C ALA A 61 -18.14 7.66 -0.99
N GLY A 62 -17.19 7.35 -0.11
CA GLY A 62 -17.25 6.15 0.73
C GLY A 62 -16.83 4.83 0.06
N SER A 63 -16.36 4.85 -1.19
CA SER A 63 -15.84 3.62 -1.83
C SER A 63 -14.52 3.19 -1.19
N MET A 64 -14.48 1.95 -0.73
CA MET A 64 -13.29 1.31 -0.16
C MET A 64 -12.99 0.02 -0.89
N LYS A 65 -11.72 -0.37 -0.88
CA LYS A 65 -11.24 -1.68 -1.30
C LYS A 65 -10.37 -2.26 -0.21
N ALA A 66 -10.45 -3.57 0.00
CA ALA A 66 -9.47 -4.28 0.79
C ALA A 66 -8.73 -5.33 -0.05
N GLY A 67 -7.43 -5.50 0.18
CA GLY A 67 -6.61 -6.54 -0.44
C GLY A 67 -6.02 -7.44 0.63
N TYR A 68 -5.93 -8.74 0.35
CA TYR A 68 -5.37 -9.75 1.25
C TYR A 68 -4.11 -10.38 0.64
N ALA A 69 -3.06 -10.54 1.44
CA ALA A 69 -1.85 -11.23 1.02
C ALA A 69 -1.22 -12.01 2.17
N VAL A 70 -0.89 -13.28 1.93
CA VAL A 70 -0.01 -14.05 2.81
C VAL A 70 1.42 -13.53 2.62
N ARG A 71 2.04 -13.04 3.68
CA ARG A 71 3.38 -12.40 3.66
C ARG A 71 4.49 -13.39 3.98
N SER A 72 4.23 -14.33 4.87
CA SER A 72 5.12 -15.44 5.17
C SER A 72 4.30 -16.65 5.62
N LYS A 73 4.85 -17.85 5.42
CA LYS A 73 4.26 -19.09 5.90
C LYS A 73 5.35 -20.03 6.39
N TRP A 74 5.00 -20.87 7.33
CA TRP A 74 5.84 -21.93 7.87
C TRP A 74 4.97 -23.17 8.10
N LYS A 75 5.56 -24.20 8.70
CA LYS A 75 4.82 -25.40 9.02
C LYS A 75 3.72 -25.08 10.05
N ASP A 76 2.48 -25.36 9.68
CA ASP A 76 1.28 -25.19 10.52
C ASP A 76 0.95 -23.73 10.89
N GLY A 77 1.47 -22.73 10.17
CA GLY A 77 1.09 -21.34 10.39
C GLY A 77 1.56 -20.35 9.33
N PHE A 78 1.01 -19.13 9.38
CA PHE A 78 1.31 -18.06 8.45
C PHE A 78 1.01 -16.66 9.01
N ASN A 79 1.66 -15.67 8.41
CA ASN A 79 1.33 -14.25 8.59
C ASN A 79 0.66 -13.72 7.34
N ALA A 80 -0.48 -13.06 7.52
CA ALA A 80 -1.22 -12.40 6.46
C ALA A 80 -1.39 -10.91 6.75
N GLU A 81 -1.53 -10.16 5.66
CA GLU A 81 -1.75 -8.73 5.69
C GLU A 81 -3.02 -8.38 4.93
N VAL A 82 -3.77 -7.42 5.47
CA VAL A 82 -4.89 -6.78 4.82
C VAL A 82 -4.56 -5.31 4.59
N THR A 83 -4.71 -4.85 3.35
CA THR A 83 -4.56 -3.44 2.99
C THR A 83 -5.93 -2.86 2.69
N VAL A 84 -6.36 -1.83 3.40
CA VAL A 84 -7.59 -1.08 3.08
C VAL A 84 -7.20 0.23 2.39
N THR A 85 -7.85 0.52 1.27
CA THR A 85 -7.66 1.74 0.48
C THR A 85 -8.98 2.47 0.33
N ASN A 86 -8.98 3.79 0.60
CA ASN A 86 -10.09 4.67 0.26
C ASN A 86 -9.99 5.03 -1.22
N LEU A 87 -10.91 4.51 -2.03
CA LEU A 87 -10.98 4.82 -3.46
C LEU A 87 -11.84 6.05 -3.73
N GLY A 88 -12.59 6.54 -2.74
CA GLY A 88 -13.46 7.69 -2.84
C GLY A 88 -12.73 9.03 -2.97
N SER A 89 -13.50 10.07 -3.29
CA SER A 89 -13.02 11.46 -3.40
C SER A 89 -13.10 12.25 -2.09
N GLN A 90 -13.55 11.63 -1.00
CA GLN A 90 -13.72 12.24 0.32
C GLN A 90 -13.03 11.37 1.38
N PRO A 91 -12.54 11.97 2.48
CA PRO A 91 -12.02 11.20 3.60
C PRO A 91 -13.12 10.33 4.23
N ILE A 92 -12.72 9.19 4.77
CA ILE A 92 -13.62 8.28 5.47
C ILE A 92 -13.20 8.18 6.94
N GLN A 93 -14.19 8.13 7.82
CA GLN A 93 -14.03 7.85 9.24
C GLN A 93 -14.50 6.43 9.54
N GLY A 94 -13.59 5.64 10.08
CA GLY A 94 -13.82 4.25 10.43
C GLY A 94 -13.73 3.30 9.24
N TRP A 95 -13.25 2.10 9.52
CA TRP A 95 -13.26 0.99 8.60
C TRP A 95 -13.47 -0.30 9.38
N THR A 96 -14.17 -1.24 8.77
CA THR A 96 -14.36 -2.58 9.28
C THR A 96 -14.16 -3.56 8.15
N VAL A 97 -13.21 -4.48 8.31
CA VAL A 97 -13.00 -5.60 7.41
C VAL A 97 -13.52 -6.87 8.07
N GLN A 98 -14.29 -7.67 7.33
CA GLN A 98 -14.71 -9.00 7.75
C GLN A 98 -14.17 -10.03 6.79
N LEU A 99 -13.47 -11.02 7.32
CA LEU A 99 -12.91 -12.15 6.58
C LEU A 99 -13.54 -13.45 7.07
N LYS A 100 -14.03 -14.27 6.15
CA LYS A 100 -14.31 -15.70 6.41
C LYS A 100 -13.09 -16.51 5.98
N LEU A 101 -12.38 -17.04 6.96
CA LEU A 101 -11.22 -17.90 6.73
C LEU A 101 -11.67 -19.36 6.60
N PRO A 102 -10.86 -20.24 6.00
CA PRO A 102 -11.11 -21.68 6.07
C PRO A 102 -11.25 -22.15 7.53
N LYS A 103 -12.05 -23.21 7.75
CA LYS A 103 -12.44 -23.66 9.10
C LYS A 103 -11.29 -24.26 9.92
N ASP A 104 -10.19 -24.59 9.26
CA ASP A 104 -8.94 -25.10 9.81
C ASP A 104 -7.93 -23.98 10.15
N VAL A 105 -8.26 -22.73 9.83
CA VAL A 105 -7.45 -21.56 10.16
C VAL A 105 -7.90 -20.94 11.48
N ASP A 106 -6.94 -20.82 12.41
CA ASP A 106 -7.16 -20.24 13.73
C ASP A 106 -6.23 -19.04 13.95
N VAL A 107 -6.81 -17.84 14.10
CA VAL A 107 -6.06 -16.60 14.29
C VAL A 107 -5.49 -16.54 15.70
N THR A 108 -4.17 -16.36 15.82
CA THR A 108 -3.44 -16.36 17.10
C THR A 108 -3.09 -14.96 17.59
N SER A 109 -2.80 -14.03 16.67
CA SER A 109 -2.49 -12.65 17.01
C SER A 109 -2.83 -11.71 15.87
N THR A 110 -3.07 -10.44 16.19
CA THR A 110 -3.40 -9.39 15.21
C THR A 110 -2.64 -8.12 15.52
N TRP A 111 -2.34 -7.32 14.49
CA TRP A 111 -1.72 -6.01 14.65
C TRP A 111 -2.35 -4.98 13.70
N GLY A 112 -2.24 -3.71 14.06
CA GLY A 112 -2.75 -2.59 13.25
C GLY A 112 -4.27 -2.43 13.23
N ALA A 113 -5.01 -3.20 14.05
CA ALA A 113 -6.47 -3.17 14.14
C ALA A 113 -6.94 -3.57 15.53
N LYS A 114 -8.16 -3.15 15.90
CA LYS A 114 -8.94 -3.85 16.91
C LYS A 114 -9.54 -5.10 16.26
N ALA A 115 -9.34 -6.26 16.87
CA ALA A 115 -9.77 -7.53 16.27
C ALA A 115 -10.76 -8.29 17.16
N GLU A 116 -11.70 -8.95 16.51
CA GLU A 116 -12.55 -10.01 17.07
C GLU A 116 -12.38 -11.23 16.18
N HIS A 117 -12.00 -12.36 16.76
CA HIS A 117 -11.73 -13.57 15.99
C HIS A 117 -12.21 -14.84 16.69
N LYS A 118 -12.59 -15.79 15.87
CA LYS A 118 -12.82 -17.20 16.23
C LYS A 118 -12.36 -18.05 15.05
N THR A 119 -12.25 -19.35 15.22
CA THR A 119 -11.85 -20.25 14.13
C THR A 119 -12.74 -20.03 12.89
N GLY A 120 -12.12 -19.77 11.73
CA GLY A 120 -12.81 -19.50 10.47
C GLY A 120 -13.42 -18.10 10.28
N GLU A 121 -13.32 -17.17 11.24
CA GLU A 121 -13.85 -15.81 11.11
C GLU A 121 -12.97 -14.76 11.81
N LEU A 122 -12.71 -13.66 11.10
CA LEU A 122 -11.90 -12.54 11.59
C LEU A 122 -12.56 -11.21 11.24
N ILE A 123 -12.83 -10.38 12.25
CA ILE A 123 -13.33 -9.02 12.10
C ILE A 123 -12.26 -8.04 12.59
N LEU A 124 -11.94 -7.05 11.76
CA LEU A 124 -10.86 -6.10 11.97
C LEU A 124 -11.43 -4.69 11.86
N GLN A 125 -11.24 -3.88 12.88
CA GLN A 125 -11.82 -2.56 13.00
C GLN A 125 -10.73 -1.51 13.23
N SER A 126 -11.00 -0.31 12.75
CA SER A 126 -10.20 0.87 13.02
C SER A 126 -9.97 1.11 14.51
N GLN A 127 -8.76 1.56 14.85
CA GLN A 127 -8.40 2.11 16.15
C GLN A 127 -8.37 3.65 16.07
N ALA A 128 -8.34 4.32 17.22
CA ALA A 128 -8.35 5.78 17.29
C ALA A 128 -7.26 6.45 16.42
N TRP A 129 -6.09 5.82 16.30
CA TRP A 129 -4.94 6.36 15.57
C TRP A 129 -4.98 6.13 14.06
N ASN A 130 -5.84 5.24 13.54
CA ASN A 130 -5.96 4.93 12.10
C ASN A 130 -7.42 4.90 11.62
N THR A 131 -8.33 5.56 12.32
CA THR A 131 -9.74 5.63 11.94
C THR A 131 -9.98 6.51 10.73
N TYR A 132 -9.13 7.52 10.53
CA TYR A 132 -9.32 8.50 9.46
C TYR A 132 -8.45 8.15 8.25
N LEU A 133 -9.08 8.04 7.08
CA LEU A 133 -8.41 7.68 5.83
C LEU A 133 -8.77 8.68 4.74
N GLU A 134 -7.79 9.49 4.34
CA GLU A 134 -7.91 10.44 3.23
C GLU A 134 -8.25 9.77 1.90
N ALA A 135 -8.76 10.55 0.95
CA ALA A 135 -8.99 10.08 -0.43
C ALA A 135 -7.68 9.53 -1.05
N GLY A 136 -7.72 8.31 -1.59
CA GLY A 136 -6.53 7.60 -2.08
C GLY A 136 -5.61 7.03 -0.99
N GLY A 137 -5.89 7.33 0.29
CA GLY A 137 -5.11 6.85 1.43
C GLY A 137 -5.23 5.34 1.61
N SER A 138 -4.19 4.72 2.17
CA SER A 138 -4.17 3.29 2.48
C SER A 138 -3.60 3.02 3.87
N ILE A 139 -4.10 1.95 4.48
CA ILE A 139 -3.64 1.42 5.76
C ILE A 139 -3.42 -0.08 5.64
N ARG A 140 -2.46 -0.59 6.42
CA ARG A 140 -2.09 -2.00 6.43
C ARG A 140 -2.22 -2.53 7.84
N MET A 141 -2.85 -3.68 7.95
CA MET A 141 -3.03 -4.40 9.19
C MET A 141 -2.74 -5.87 8.91
N GLY A 142 -2.59 -6.70 9.94
CA GLY A 142 -2.38 -8.10 9.70
C GLY A 142 -2.67 -9.00 10.88
N PHE A 143 -2.45 -10.28 10.66
CA PHE A 143 -2.63 -11.31 11.66
C PHE A 143 -1.71 -12.50 11.41
N GLU A 144 -1.41 -13.19 12.50
CA GLU A 144 -0.81 -14.53 12.49
C GLU A 144 -1.93 -15.55 12.69
N ALA A 145 -1.84 -16.68 12.00
CA ALA A 145 -2.75 -17.79 12.19
C ALA A 145 -2.02 -19.14 12.16
N LYS A 146 -2.62 -20.11 12.84
CA LYS A 146 -2.32 -21.54 12.72
C LYS A 146 -3.17 -22.16 11.60
N GLY A 147 -2.65 -23.20 10.98
CA GLY A 147 -3.27 -23.90 9.86
C GLY A 147 -2.61 -23.59 8.52
N ASP A 148 -3.15 -24.14 7.45
CA ASP A 148 -2.63 -23.93 6.10
C ASP A 148 -2.90 -22.51 5.61
N ALA A 149 -1.89 -21.90 4.99
CA ALA A 149 -2.01 -20.57 4.42
C ALA A 149 -3.00 -20.57 3.25
N ALA A 150 -4.07 -19.78 3.36
CA ALA A 150 -5.16 -19.76 2.40
C ALA A 150 -5.79 -18.37 2.23
N GLN A 151 -6.45 -18.16 1.10
CA GLN A 151 -7.26 -16.97 0.86
C GLN A 151 -8.57 -17.03 1.66
N PRO A 152 -9.11 -15.88 2.12
CA PRO A 152 -10.46 -15.82 2.66
C PRO A 152 -11.50 -16.29 1.64
N THR A 153 -12.48 -17.06 2.08
CA THR A 153 -13.63 -17.48 1.26
C THR A 153 -14.63 -16.34 1.02
N SER A 154 -14.63 -15.34 1.90
CA SER A 154 -15.32 -14.07 1.67
C SER A 154 -14.57 -12.94 2.35
N CYS A 155 -14.59 -11.76 1.74
CA CYS A 155 -14.04 -10.53 2.30
C CYS A 155 -15.04 -9.39 2.07
N THR A 156 -15.30 -8.60 3.12
CA THR A 156 -16.02 -7.33 2.99
C THR A 156 -15.26 -6.21 3.70
N VAL A 157 -15.38 -4.99 3.19
CA VAL A 157 -14.92 -3.74 3.79
C VAL A 157 -16.10 -2.78 3.87
N ASN A 158 -16.46 -2.33 5.08
CA ASN A 158 -17.65 -1.52 5.36
C ASN A 158 -18.93 -2.09 4.70
N GLY A 159 -19.06 -3.43 4.70
CA GLY A 159 -20.19 -4.15 4.10
C GLY A 159 -20.14 -4.32 2.57
N SER A 160 -19.21 -3.67 1.88
CA SER A 160 -18.98 -3.87 0.44
C SER A 160 -17.99 -5.02 0.20
N PRO A 161 -18.14 -5.83 -0.85
CA PRO A 161 -17.14 -6.82 -1.22
C PRO A 161 -15.75 -6.19 -1.40
N CYS A 162 -14.72 -6.92 -0.98
CA CYS A 162 -13.35 -6.70 -1.43
C CYS A 162 -13.19 -7.20 -2.87
#